data_AF-A0A8R7QIT6-F1
#
_entry.id   AF-A0A8R7QIT6-F1
#
_cell.length_a   1.000
_cell.length_b   1.000
_cell.length_c   1.000
_cell.angle_alpha   90.00
_cell.angle_beta   90.00
_cell.angle_gamma   90.00
#
_symmetry.space_group_name_H-M   'P 1'
#
loop_
_entity.id
_entity.type
_entity.pdbx_description
1 polymer ?
#
loop_
_entity_poly.entity_id
_entity_poly.type
_entity_poly.pdbx_seq_one_letter_code
_entity_poly.pdbx_strand_id
1 'polypeptide(L)'
;MHWKQLNCMTDCRYYCMMQREEERRLGGLSPVQYHGKCPFKRVSVFQEPLSAALSALNLLMHFTDWLSFFLLVKYRLPLRPQTKRMYYEYTGLWHIYAILSMNAWIWSSLFHTRDIDVTEKLDYSSVVVVLGYSLIVTLLQIFNVKEGPARVMVAAPILVFVTTHILYLNFYDLDYGWNLKVCVAMGVIQIVAGVTRHTS
;
A
#
# COMPACT_ATOMS: atom_id res chain seq x y z
N MET A 1 5.99 -0.94 -30.53
CA MET A 1 4.89 -0.02 -30.95
C MET A 1 3.79 0.15 -29.90
N HIS A 2 3.48 -0.86 -29.08
CA HIS A 2 2.43 -0.82 -28.05
C HIS A 2 2.51 0.35 -27.06
N TRP A 3 3.73 0.73 -26.62
CA TRP A 3 3.96 1.87 -25.71
C TRP A 3 3.50 3.22 -26.25
N LYS A 4 3.60 3.46 -27.57
CA LYS A 4 3.15 4.74 -28.17
C LYS A 4 1.63 4.81 -28.28
N GLN A 5 0.97 3.67 -28.53
CA GLN A 5 -0.50 3.59 -28.57
C GLN A 5 -1.14 3.72 -27.18
N LEU A 6 -0.52 3.12 -26.14
CA LEU A 6 -0.99 3.23 -24.77
C LEU A 6 -1.00 4.70 -24.29
N ASN A 7 0.07 5.45 -24.59
CA ASN A 7 0.15 6.89 -24.31
C ASN A 7 -0.97 7.68 -25.01
N CYS A 8 -1.33 7.33 -26.25
CA CYS A 8 -2.39 8.01 -26.99
C CYS A 8 -3.77 7.84 -26.32
N MET A 9 -4.09 6.63 -25.85
CA MET A 9 -5.37 6.35 -25.19
C MET A 9 -5.48 7.01 -23.82
N THR A 10 -4.41 6.97 -23.01
CA THR A 10 -4.40 7.63 -21.69
C THR A 10 -4.44 9.15 -21.83
N ASP A 11 -3.72 9.72 -22.81
CA ASP A 11 -3.80 11.15 -23.09
C ASP A 11 -5.18 11.56 -23.60
N CYS A 12 -5.80 10.78 -24.49
CA CYS A 12 -7.16 11.06 -24.97
C CYS A 12 -8.19 11.07 -23.83
N ARG A 13 -8.13 10.08 -22.92
CA ARG A 13 -8.99 10.04 -21.72
C ARG A 13 -8.77 11.26 -20.83
N TYR A 14 -7.52 11.64 -20.61
CA TYR A 14 -7.17 12.82 -19.81
C TYR A 14 -7.73 14.11 -20.43
N TYR A 15 -7.49 14.37 -21.71
CA TYR A 15 -7.99 15.57 -22.37
C TYR A 15 -9.52 15.61 -22.42
N CYS A 16 -10.18 14.49 -22.66
CA CYS A 16 -11.64 14.39 -22.65
C CYS A 16 -12.22 14.71 -21.26
N MET A 17 -11.63 14.16 -20.20
CA MET A 17 -12.01 14.47 -18.82
C MET A 17 -11.82 15.96 -18.50
N MET A 18 -10.66 16.53 -18.84
CA MET A 18 -10.35 17.93 -18.58
C MET A 18 -11.29 18.88 -19.33
N GLN A 19 -11.64 18.54 -20.58
CA GLN A 19 -12.60 19.32 -21.37
C GLN A 19 -13.98 19.30 -20.73
N ARG A 20 -14.48 18.13 -20.33
CA ARG A 20 -15.77 18.00 -19.65
C ARG A 20 -15.83 18.75 -18.32
N GLU A 21 -14.74 18.76 -17.58
CA GLU A 21 -14.67 19.47 -16.31
C GLU A 21 -14.63 20.98 -16.48
N GLU A 22 -13.98 21.48 -17.54
CA GLU A 22 -14.07 22.91 -17.86
C GLU A 22 -15.51 23.30 -18.27
N GLU A 23 -16.20 22.47 -19.05
CA GLU A 23 -17.62 22.69 -19.39
C GLU A 23 -18.50 22.74 -18.11
N ARG A 24 -18.30 21.81 -17.18
CA ARG A 24 -19.02 21.78 -15.90
C ARG A 24 -18.71 23.01 -15.04
N ARG A 25 -17.44 23.41 -14.97
CA ARG A 25 -16.99 24.59 -14.24
C ARG A 25 -17.62 25.86 -14.81
N LEU A 26 -17.66 26.01 -16.13
CA LEU A 26 -18.34 27.12 -16.81
C LEU A 26 -19.86 27.11 -16.54
N GLY A 27 -20.45 25.92 -16.41
CA GLY A 27 -21.85 25.73 -16.00
C GLY A 27 -22.12 25.86 -14.50
N GLY A 28 -21.12 26.18 -13.67
CA GLY A 28 -21.27 26.29 -12.20
C GLY A 28 -21.51 24.97 -11.47
N LEU A 29 -21.24 23.82 -12.11
CA LEU A 29 -21.41 22.50 -11.53
C LEU A 29 -20.16 22.07 -10.76
N SER A 30 -20.35 21.25 -9.72
CA SER A 30 -19.24 20.68 -8.96
C SER A 30 -18.43 19.66 -9.76
N PRO A 31 -17.13 19.49 -9.46
CA PRO A 31 -16.30 18.47 -10.07
C PRO A 31 -16.83 17.07 -9.79
N VAL A 32 -16.66 16.15 -10.74
CA VAL A 32 -17.02 14.74 -10.58
C VAL A 32 -15.84 13.82 -10.88
N GLN A 33 -15.92 12.61 -10.36
CA GLN A 33 -14.91 11.57 -10.54
C GLN A 33 -15.18 10.81 -11.85
N TYR A 34 -14.19 10.72 -12.74
CA TYR A 34 -14.27 9.97 -13.99
C TYR A 34 -13.41 8.73 -13.88
N HIS A 35 -13.99 7.54 -14.11
CA HIS A 35 -13.27 6.27 -13.99
C HIS A 35 -12.52 6.10 -12.66
N GLY A 36 -13.09 6.57 -11.54
CA GLY A 36 -12.44 6.50 -10.24
C GLY A 36 -11.33 7.55 -10.01
N LYS A 37 -11.13 8.51 -10.92
CA LYS A 37 -10.10 9.56 -10.81
C LYS A 37 -10.71 10.96 -10.72
N CYS A 38 -10.08 11.80 -9.91
CA CYS A 38 -10.40 13.22 -9.84
C CYS A 38 -9.69 14.00 -10.97
N PRO A 39 -10.31 15.08 -11.49
CA PRO A 39 -9.78 15.81 -12.62
C PRO A 39 -8.67 16.79 -12.21
N PHE A 40 -7.46 16.28 -12.06
CA PHE A 40 -6.29 17.10 -11.73
C PHE A 40 -5.56 17.58 -12.99
N LYS A 41 -5.14 18.85 -13.00
CA LYS A 41 -4.30 19.41 -14.07
C LYS A 41 -2.88 18.88 -13.94
N ARG A 42 -2.38 18.20 -14.98
CA ARG A 42 -0.97 17.81 -15.12
C ARG A 42 -0.08 19.06 -15.18
N VAL A 43 0.99 19.05 -14.39
CA VAL A 43 2.08 20.04 -14.49
C VAL A 43 3.32 19.29 -14.98
N SER A 44 3.63 19.43 -16.27
CA SER A 44 4.73 18.71 -16.94
C SER A 44 4.56 17.18 -16.86
N VAL A 45 5.57 16.45 -16.38
CA VAL A 45 5.54 14.98 -16.19
C VAL A 45 4.63 14.57 -15.04
N PHE A 46 4.41 15.45 -14.04
CA PHE A 46 3.69 15.13 -12.81
C PHE A 46 2.18 15.32 -12.99
N GLN A 47 1.42 14.25 -12.75
CA GLN A 47 -0.04 14.35 -12.69
C GLN A 47 -0.49 14.95 -11.36
N GLU A 48 0.13 14.56 -10.25
CA GLU A 48 -0.17 15.08 -8.91
C GLU A 48 1.13 15.37 -8.13
N PRO A 49 1.77 16.53 -8.34
CA PRO A 49 3.09 16.81 -7.77
C PRO A 49 3.12 16.83 -6.24
N LEU A 50 2.05 17.29 -5.59
CA LEU A 50 1.96 17.31 -4.12
C LEU A 50 1.82 15.89 -3.56
N SER A 51 0.94 15.06 -4.11
CA SER A 51 0.76 13.66 -3.70
C SER A 51 2.04 12.85 -3.90
N ALA A 52 2.74 13.06 -5.03
CA ALA A 52 4.03 12.42 -5.30
C ALA A 52 5.09 12.82 -4.28
N ALA A 53 5.20 14.12 -3.95
CA ALA A 53 6.15 14.61 -2.95
C ALA A 53 5.84 14.06 -1.55
N LEU A 54 4.58 14.07 -1.14
CA LEU A 54 4.16 13.49 0.14
C LEU A 54 4.43 11.99 0.22
N SER A 55 4.22 11.25 -0.87
CA SER A 55 4.54 9.82 -0.94
C SER A 55 6.05 9.56 -0.82
N ALA A 56 6.87 10.37 -1.49
CA ALA A 56 8.32 10.31 -1.38
C ALA A 56 8.84 10.66 0.04
N LEU A 57 8.19 11.61 0.72
CA LEU A 57 8.49 11.92 2.12
C LEU A 57 8.13 10.76 3.05
N ASN A 58 6.97 10.12 2.85
CA ASN A 58 6.60 8.92 3.62
C ASN A 58 7.59 7.77 3.39
N LEU A 59 8.03 7.56 2.15
CA LEU A 59 9.10 6.60 1.83
C LEU A 59 10.37 6.87 2.64
N LEU A 60 10.80 8.14 2.70
CA LEU A 60 11.97 8.54 3.46
C LEU A 60 11.80 8.27 4.96
N MET A 61 10.64 8.60 5.53
CA MET A 61 10.34 8.31 6.94
C MET A 61 10.43 6.81 7.25
N HIS A 62 9.80 5.96 6.41
CA HIS A 62 9.89 4.51 6.58
C HIS A 62 11.32 3.97 6.46
N PHE A 63 12.12 4.54 5.57
CA PHE A 63 13.53 4.18 5.44
C PHE A 63 14.36 4.58 6.67
N THR A 64 14.18 5.81 7.17
CA THR A 64 14.89 6.29 8.36
C THR A 64 14.50 5.52 9.61
N ASP A 65 13.21 5.18 9.76
CA ASP A 65 12.71 4.38 10.88
C ASP A 65 13.27 2.95 10.84
N TRP A 66 13.25 2.33 9.66
CA TRP A 66 13.83 1.00 9.46
C TRP A 66 15.32 0.97 9.77
N LEU A 67 16.08 1.97 9.29
CA LEU A 67 17.51 2.09 9.58
C LEU A 67 17.76 2.24 11.08
N SER A 68 17.00 3.10 11.75
CA SER A 68 17.09 3.32 13.20
C SER A 68 16.81 2.03 13.98
N PHE A 69 15.76 1.30 13.59
CA PHE A 69 15.42 0.01 14.18
C PHE A 69 16.51 -1.04 13.94
N PHE A 70 17.03 -1.13 12.72
CA PHE A 70 18.11 -2.06 12.38
C PHE A 70 19.37 -1.79 13.21
N LEU A 71 19.76 -0.52 13.35
CA LEU A 71 20.90 -0.13 14.18
C LEU A 71 20.68 -0.46 15.66
N LEU A 72 19.48 -0.21 16.19
CA LEU A 72 19.12 -0.56 17.56
C LEU A 72 19.25 -2.08 17.80
N VAL A 73 18.69 -2.90 16.91
CA VAL A 73 18.74 -4.36 16.98
C VAL A 73 20.17 -4.87 16.90
N LYS A 74 21.00 -4.31 16.01
CA LYS A 74 22.36 -4.80 15.76
C LYS A 74 23.37 -4.37 16.82
N TYR A 75 23.26 -3.13 17.33
CA TYR A 75 24.31 -2.52 18.15
C TYR A 75 23.92 -2.30 19.62
N ARG A 76 22.63 -2.28 19.97
CA ARG A 76 22.18 -1.93 21.33
C ARG A 76 21.48 -3.07 22.06
N LEU A 77 20.81 -3.98 21.34
CA LEU A 77 20.08 -5.10 21.95
C LEU A 77 21.02 -6.29 22.24
N PRO A 78 21.11 -6.76 23.49
CA PRO A 78 21.93 -7.92 23.82
C PRO A 78 21.34 -9.20 23.20
N LEU A 79 22.17 -9.97 22.48
CA LEU A 79 21.82 -11.31 22.03
C LEU A 79 21.64 -12.22 23.26
N ARG A 80 20.60 -13.06 23.28
CA ARG A 80 20.39 -13.99 24.40
C ARG A 80 21.56 -14.98 24.44
N PRO A 81 22.37 -15.02 25.51
CA PRO A 81 23.63 -15.77 25.53
C PRO A 81 23.46 -17.28 25.40
N GLN A 82 22.30 -17.83 25.81
CA GLN A 82 22.01 -19.27 25.82
C GLN A 82 21.57 -19.85 24.45
N THR A 83 21.01 -19.04 23.55
CA THR A 83 20.37 -19.55 22.31
C THR A 83 20.81 -18.86 21.03
N LYS A 84 21.67 -17.83 21.09
CA LYS A 84 22.08 -16.98 19.95
C LYS A 84 20.91 -16.38 19.12
N ARG A 85 19.67 -16.43 19.63
CA ARG A 85 18.49 -15.81 19.00
C ARG A 85 18.39 -14.33 19.38
N MET A 86 17.83 -13.50 18.48
CA MET A 86 17.46 -12.12 18.79
C MET A 86 16.54 -12.08 20.01
N TYR A 87 16.71 -11.05 20.86
CA TYR A 87 15.90 -10.85 22.07
C TYR A 87 14.40 -10.67 21.75
N TYR A 88 14.07 -10.14 20.58
CA TYR A 88 12.71 -9.89 20.13
C TYR A 88 12.35 -10.80 18.93
N GLU A 89 11.52 -11.82 19.16
CA GLU A 89 11.16 -12.84 18.16
C GLU A 89 10.40 -12.30 16.94
N TYR A 90 9.84 -11.09 17.04
CA TYR A 90 9.14 -10.41 15.94
C TYR A 90 10.06 -9.53 15.09
N THR A 91 11.37 -9.46 15.39
CA THR A 91 12.32 -8.61 14.66
C THR A 91 12.28 -8.83 13.15
N GLY A 92 12.30 -10.09 12.71
CA GLY A 92 12.22 -10.42 11.27
C GLY A 92 10.91 -9.95 10.64
N LEU A 93 9.81 -10.03 11.38
CA LEU A 93 8.49 -9.59 10.89
C LEU A 93 8.44 -8.07 10.67
N TRP A 94 9.10 -7.28 11.52
CA TRP A 94 9.20 -5.84 11.35
C TRP A 94 10.11 -5.42 10.19
N HIS A 95 11.16 -6.18 9.88
CA HIS A 95 11.98 -5.93 8.69
C HIS A 95 11.17 -6.15 7.41
N ILE A 96 10.40 -7.24 7.35
CA ILE A 96 9.51 -7.51 6.22
C ILE A 96 8.46 -6.41 6.11
N TYR A 97 7.84 -5.98 7.23
CA TYR A 97 6.88 -4.87 7.23
C TYR A 97 7.46 -3.60 6.61
N ALA A 98 8.68 -3.23 7.02
CA ALA A 98 9.36 -2.04 6.52
C ALA A 98 9.65 -2.13 5.01
N ILE A 99 10.13 -3.28 4.53
CA ILE A 99 10.39 -3.51 3.10
C ILE A 99 9.10 -3.39 2.28
N LEU A 100 8.02 -4.01 2.74
CA LEU A 100 6.72 -3.93 2.07
C LEU A 100 6.16 -2.51 2.07
N SER A 101 6.30 -1.79 3.20
CA SER A 101 5.86 -0.39 3.31
C SER A 101 6.64 0.52 2.35
N MET A 102 7.98 0.40 2.33
CA MET A 102 8.81 1.15 1.39
C MET A 102 8.44 0.84 -0.07
N ASN A 103 8.17 -0.43 -0.40
CA ASN A 103 7.71 -0.82 -1.73
C ASN A 103 6.39 -0.12 -2.11
N ALA A 104 5.41 -0.09 -1.20
CA ALA A 104 4.15 0.62 -1.43
C ALA A 104 4.35 2.12 -1.69
N TRP A 105 5.18 2.80 -0.89
CA TRP A 105 5.43 4.22 -1.10
C TRP A 105 6.24 4.54 -2.36
N ILE A 106 7.10 3.61 -2.81
CA ILE A 106 7.75 3.73 -4.12
C ILE A 106 6.70 3.72 -5.24
N TRP A 107 5.80 2.73 -5.25
CA TRP A 107 4.78 2.65 -6.28
C TRP A 107 3.78 3.82 -6.22
N SER A 108 3.41 4.25 -5.03
CA SER A 108 2.57 5.44 -4.85
C SER A 108 3.24 6.70 -5.41
N SER A 109 4.52 6.93 -5.11
CA SER A 109 5.28 8.05 -5.67
C SER A 109 5.37 7.98 -7.21
N LEU A 110 5.62 6.79 -7.76
CA LEU A 110 5.68 6.59 -9.21
C LEU A 110 4.31 6.78 -9.88
N PHE A 111 3.22 6.33 -9.26
CA PHE A 111 1.85 6.50 -9.76
C PHE A 111 1.44 7.97 -9.79
N HIS A 112 1.64 8.72 -8.70
CA HIS A 112 1.34 10.15 -8.66
C HIS A 112 2.26 11.00 -9.55
N THR A 113 3.47 10.51 -9.82
CA THR A 113 4.34 11.11 -10.84
C THR A 113 3.78 10.84 -12.23
N ARG A 114 3.56 9.58 -12.59
CA ARG A 114 3.08 9.18 -13.91
C ARG A 114 2.04 8.08 -13.81
N ASP A 115 0.80 8.48 -14.08
CA ASP A 115 -0.37 7.61 -14.09
C ASP A 115 -0.39 6.79 -15.40
N ILE A 116 0.06 5.55 -15.30
CA ILE A 116 -0.09 4.52 -16.34
C ILE A 116 -0.66 3.26 -15.70
N ASP A 117 -1.38 2.45 -16.49
CA ASP A 117 -2.10 1.27 -15.99
C ASP A 117 -1.24 0.33 -15.13
N VAL A 118 0.06 0.23 -15.43
CA VAL A 118 1.01 -0.59 -14.67
C VAL A 118 1.34 0.01 -13.30
N THR A 119 1.64 1.31 -13.23
CA THR A 119 1.97 1.96 -11.95
C THR A 119 0.76 2.01 -11.04
N GLU A 120 -0.43 2.20 -11.62
CA GLU A 120 -1.70 2.15 -10.92
C GLU A 120 -1.98 0.78 -10.28
N LYS A 121 -1.91 -0.29 -11.08
CA LYS A 121 -2.13 -1.65 -10.56
C LYS A 121 -1.14 -2.02 -9.46
N LEU A 122 0.12 -1.61 -9.60
CA LEU A 122 1.16 -1.91 -8.62
C LEU A 122 0.99 -1.10 -7.33
N ASP A 123 0.57 0.16 -7.40
CA ASP A 123 0.28 0.97 -6.21
C ASP A 123 -0.84 0.33 -5.36
N TYR A 124 -1.99 0.04 -5.98
CA TYR A 124 -3.10 -0.63 -5.29
C TYR A 124 -2.72 -2.02 -4.76
N SER A 125 -1.98 -2.80 -5.54
CA SER A 125 -1.52 -4.12 -5.11
C SER A 125 -0.60 -4.02 -3.90
N SER A 126 0.34 -3.06 -3.88
CA SER A 126 1.26 -2.89 -2.76
C SER A 126 0.55 -2.41 -1.49
N VAL A 127 -0.49 -1.57 -1.59
CA VAL A 127 -1.34 -1.21 -0.44
C VAL A 127 -2.02 -2.45 0.14
N VAL A 128 -2.60 -3.31 -0.70
CA VAL A 128 -3.24 -4.56 -0.26
C VAL A 128 -2.23 -5.49 0.42
N VAL A 129 -1.01 -5.61 -0.11
CA VAL A 129 0.07 -6.41 0.51
C VAL A 129 0.42 -5.87 1.89
N VAL A 130 0.61 -4.56 2.04
CA VAL A 130 0.95 -3.95 3.33
C VAL A 130 -0.15 -4.17 4.35
N LEU A 131 -1.42 -3.92 4.00
CA LEU A 131 -2.56 -4.13 4.90
C LEU A 131 -2.73 -5.60 5.28
N GLY A 132 -2.65 -6.51 4.31
CA GLY A 132 -2.76 -7.94 4.55
C GLY A 132 -1.64 -8.47 5.44
N TYR A 133 -0.39 -8.04 5.21
CA TYR A 133 0.73 -8.41 6.05
C TYR A 133 0.62 -7.81 7.46
N SER A 134 0.18 -6.56 7.58
CA SER A 134 -0.05 -5.90 8.87
C SER A 134 -1.10 -6.63 9.69
N LEU A 135 -2.20 -7.07 9.05
CA LEU A 135 -3.23 -7.89 9.69
C LEU A 135 -2.67 -9.22 10.20
N ILE A 136 -1.84 -9.92 9.42
CA ILE A 136 -1.16 -11.14 9.86
C ILE A 136 -0.35 -10.85 11.12
N VAL A 137 0.51 -9.82 11.11
CA VAL A 137 1.35 -9.47 12.25
C VAL A 137 0.50 -9.15 13.49
N THR A 138 -0.58 -8.37 13.34
CA THR A 138 -1.49 -8.03 14.44
C THR A 138 -2.13 -9.27 15.05
N LEU A 139 -2.63 -10.21 14.24
CA LEU A 139 -3.23 -11.45 14.75
C LEU A 139 -2.21 -12.34 15.45
N LEU A 140 -1.01 -12.53 14.87
CA LEU A 140 0.05 -13.30 15.51
C LEU A 140 0.44 -12.74 16.88
N GLN A 141 0.46 -11.41 17.00
CA GLN A 141 0.79 -10.74 18.24
C GLN A 141 -0.32 -10.82 19.31
N ILE A 142 -1.60 -10.75 18.92
CA ILE A 142 -2.75 -10.84 19.83
C ILE A 142 -2.85 -12.24 20.43
N PHE A 143 -2.79 -13.25 19.57
CA PHE A 143 -2.84 -14.65 20.02
C PHE A 143 -1.51 -15.15 20.60
N ASN A 144 -0.50 -14.28 20.68
CA ASN A 144 0.85 -14.57 21.18
C ASN A 144 1.44 -15.86 20.56
N VAL A 145 1.25 -16.04 19.25
CA VAL A 145 1.59 -17.27 18.55
C VAL A 145 3.09 -17.34 18.33
N LYS A 146 3.77 -18.14 19.13
CA LYS A 146 5.23 -18.32 19.06
C LYS A 146 5.66 -19.48 18.18
N GLU A 147 4.81 -20.49 18.05
CA GLU A 147 5.14 -21.70 17.31
C GLU A 147 5.05 -21.51 15.79
N GLY A 148 6.07 -21.99 15.07
CA GLY A 148 6.15 -21.88 13.61
C GLY A 148 4.92 -22.42 12.88
N PRO A 149 4.45 -23.65 13.15
CA PRO A 149 3.28 -24.22 12.48
C PRO A 149 2.01 -23.39 12.70
N ALA A 150 1.75 -22.95 13.93
CA ALA A 150 0.59 -22.12 14.25
C ALA A 150 0.66 -20.74 13.57
N ARG A 151 1.86 -20.15 13.41
CA ARG A 151 2.03 -18.91 12.63
C ARG A 151 1.62 -19.09 11.18
N VAL A 152 2.01 -20.21 10.57
CA VAL A 152 1.64 -20.54 9.19
C VAL A 152 0.13 -20.74 9.06
N MET A 153 -0.51 -21.42 10.02
CA MET A 153 -1.96 -21.63 10.01
C MET A 153 -2.75 -20.31 10.05
N VAL A 154 -2.27 -19.30 10.78
CA VAL A 154 -2.90 -17.97 10.82
C VAL A 154 -2.59 -17.17 9.55
N ALA A 155 -1.34 -17.21 9.07
CA ALA A 155 -0.90 -16.41 7.93
C ALA A 155 -1.44 -16.92 6.58
N ALA A 156 -1.49 -18.23 6.38
CA ALA A 156 -1.87 -18.87 5.11
C ALA A 156 -3.22 -18.39 4.54
N PRO A 157 -4.35 -18.41 5.28
CA PRO A 157 -5.64 -17.99 4.72
C PRO A 157 -5.63 -16.51 4.29
N ILE A 158 -4.94 -15.65 5.04
CA ILE A 158 -4.83 -14.22 4.71
C ILE A 158 -3.96 -14.02 3.47
N LEU A 159 -2.85 -14.76 3.35
CA LEU A 159 -2.00 -14.72 2.15
C LEU A 159 -2.75 -15.20 0.91
N VAL A 160 -3.56 -16.26 1.03
CA VAL A 160 -4.41 -16.76 -0.08
C VAL A 160 -5.43 -15.70 -0.47
N PHE A 161 -6.08 -15.06 0.49
CA PHE A 161 -7.04 -13.99 0.22
C PHE A 161 -6.37 -12.79 -0.48
N VAL A 162 -5.27 -12.30 0.07
CA VAL A 162 -4.51 -11.16 -0.47
C VAL A 162 -4.03 -11.44 -1.89
N THR A 163 -3.44 -12.61 -2.12
CA THR A 163 -2.95 -13.00 -3.46
C THR A 163 -4.10 -13.10 -4.45
N THR A 164 -5.22 -13.72 -4.08
CA THR A 164 -6.41 -13.82 -4.94
C THR A 164 -6.97 -12.44 -5.29
N HIS A 165 -7.07 -11.54 -4.31
CA HIS A 165 -7.53 -10.17 -4.53
C HIS A 165 -6.57 -9.38 -5.43
N ILE A 166 -5.26 -9.52 -5.25
CA ILE A 166 -4.26 -8.89 -6.14
C ILE A 166 -4.37 -9.44 -7.57
N LEU A 167 -4.57 -10.74 -7.74
CA LEU A 167 -4.78 -11.35 -9.06
C LEU A 167 -6.04 -10.78 -9.73
N TYR A 168 -7.13 -10.61 -8.97
CA TYR A 168 -8.35 -9.96 -9.46
C TYR A 168 -8.07 -8.54 -9.97
N LEU A 169 -7.39 -7.70 -9.17
CA LEU A 169 -7.06 -6.32 -9.55
C LEU A 169 -6.14 -6.22 -10.78
N ASN A 170 -5.22 -7.18 -10.95
CA ASN A 170 -4.24 -7.14 -12.02
C ASN A 170 -4.77 -7.72 -13.34
N PHE A 171 -5.52 -8.82 -13.29
CA PHE A 171 -5.89 -9.60 -14.46
C PHE A 171 -7.36 -9.49 -14.87
N TYR A 172 -8.26 -9.13 -13.96
CA TYR A 172 -9.69 -9.07 -14.25
C TYR A 172 -10.17 -7.64 -14.43
N ASP A 173 -10.41 -6.93 -13.32
CA ASP A 173 -10.86 -5.55 -13.34
C ASP A 173 -10.37 -4.82 -12.09
N LEU A 174 -9.88 -3.59 -12.29
CA LEU A 174 -9.44 -2.74 -11.20
C LEU A 174 -10.64 -1.92 -10.70
N ASP A 175 -11.54 -2.58 -9.97
CA ASP A 175 -12.67 -1.90 -9.32
C ASP A 175 -12.20 -1.16 -8.06
N TYR A 176 -12.06 0.16 -8.17
CA TYR A 176 -11.68 1.05 -7.08
C TYR A 176 -12.61 0.96 -5.87
N GLY A 177 -13.92 0.84 -6.10
CA GLY A 177 -14.92 0.79 -5.04
C GLY A 177 -14.84 -0.52 -4.26
N TRP A 178 -14.64 -1.63 -4.97
CA TRP A 178 -14.39 -2.93 -4.34
C TRP A 178 -13.06 -2.93 -3.57
N ASN A 179 -11.99 -2.45 -4.19
CA ASN A 179 -10.69 -2.40 -3.53
C ASN A 179 -10.71 -1.55 -2.26
N LEU A 180 -11.37 -0.38 -2.29
CA LEU A 180 -11.53 0.48 -1.12
C LEU A 180 -12.25 -0.27 0.01
N LYS A 181 -13.34 -1.00 -0.28
CA LYS A 181 -14.07 -1.78 0.73
C LYS A 181 -13.18 -2.85 1.37
N VAL A 182 -12.40 -3.57 0.56
CA VAL A 182 -11.47 -4.61 1.04
C VAL A 182 -10.39 -4.00 1.94
N CYS A 183 -9.76 -2.91 1.51
CA CYS A 183 -8.75 -2.20 2.30
C CYS A 183 -9.31 -1.67 3.63
N VAL A 184 -10.48 -1.02 3.60
CA VAL A 184 -11.16 -0.52 4.80
C VAL A 184 -11.52 -1.67 5.74
N ALA A 185 -12.03 -2.78 5.23
CA ALA A 185 -12.35 -3.95 6.06
C ALA A 185 -11.11 -4.51 6.76
N MET A 186 -9.99 -4.69 6.05
CA MET A 186 -8.73 -5.13 6.66
C MET A 186 -8.23 -4.14 7.72
N GLY A 187 -8.31 -2.84 7.44
CA GLY A 187 -7.91 -1.79 8.39
C GLY A 187 -8.79 -1.76 9.65
N VAL A 188 -10.11 -1.89 9.51
CA VAL A 188 -11.04 -1.96 10.65
C VAL A 188 -10.75 -3.19 11.51
N ILE A 189 -10.59 -4.37 10.89
CA ILE A 189 -10.25 -5.60 11.63
C ILE A 189 -8.94 -5.38 12.39
N GLN A 190 -7.93 -4.79 11.76
CA GLN A 190 -6.65 -4.51 12.40
C GLN A 190 -6.80 -3.56 13.61
N ILE A 191 -7.56 -2.48 13.49
CA ILE A 191 -7.79 -1.52 14.57
C ILE A 191 -8.53 -2.18 15.73
N VAL A 192 -9.63 -2.89 15.45
CA VAL A 192 -10.42 -3.60 16.48
C VAL A 192 -9.55 -4.61 17.20
N ALA A 193 -8.81 -5.41 16.45
CA ALA A 193 -7.88 -6.39 17.00
C ALA A 193 -6.80 -5.72 17.88
N GLY A 194 -6.24 -4.59 17.44
CA GLY A 194 -5.29 -3.80 18.22
C GLY A 194 -5.87 -3.28 19.54
N VAL A 195 -7.09 -2.74 19.52
CA VAL A 195 -7.78 -2.24 20.73
C VAL A 195 -8.03 -3.37 21.73
N THR A 196 -8.51 -4.53 21.28
CA THR A 196 -8.79 -5.67 22.17
C THR A 196 -7.57 -6.15 22.96
N ARG A 197 -6.36 -5.98 22.40
CA ARG A 197 -5.12 -6.34 23.08
C ARG A 197 -4.74 -5.35 24.19
N HIS A 198 -5.06 -4.08 24.01
CA HIS A 198 -4.75 -3.05 25.01
C HIS A 198 -5.69 -3.13 26.22
N THR A 199 -6.88 -3.70 26.05
CA THR A 199 -7.87 -3.84 27.13
C THR A 199 -7.80 -5.16 27.89
N SER A 200 -6.98 -6.11 27.44
CA SER A 200 -6.76 -7.43 28.09
C SER A 200 -5.44 -7.47 28.84
#